data_AF-A0A2G2W7S6-F1
#
_entry.id   AF-A0A2G2W7S6-F1
#
_cell.length_a   1.000
_cell.length_b   1.000
_cell.length_c   1.000
_cell.angle_alpha   90.00
_cell.angle_beta   90.00
_cell.angle_gamma   90.00
#
_symmetry.space_group_name_H-M   'P 1'
#
loop_
_entity.id
_entity.type
_entity.pdbx_description
1 polymer ?
#
loop_
_entity_poly.entity_id
_entity_poly.type
_entity_poly.pdbx_seq_one_letter_code
_entity_poly.pdbx_strand_id
1 'polypeptide(L)'
;MLSDCFRYGMNTSCCRAKTLVEYFGEDFLLEKCLLCDICIKGPPERQNLKAEAMIFLQFVATHCRNFADISYGGYEGRLGERPNIKALVSRIREQYQQFSTSDLLWWRGLARLLEVKGFVREGDDLTHVQIKYPEVTERGRQFLSVKTEEPFHVYPEADMLLSVKSPKSFSSFAEWGKGWADPEIRRQRLQRKRTWKSPRKRKSCKRQPDCSTVRGRLTAKLSKK
;
A
#
# COMPACT_ATOMS: atom_id res chain seq x y z
N MET A 1 12.78 5.13 6.60
CA MET A 1 11.75 6.20 6.74
C MET A 1 10.46 5.87 5.98
N LEU A 2 10.42 5.73 4.65
CA LEU A 2 9.17 5.42 3.93
C LEU A 2 8.56 4.06 4.29
N SER A 3 9.41 3.04 4.46
CA SER A 3 9.04 1.72 5.00
C SER A 3 8.38 1.83 6.37
N ASP A 4 8.92 2.69 7.23
CA ASP A 4 8.49 2.81 8.63
C ASP A 4 7.15 3.52 8.72
N CYS A 5 6.94 4.57 7.91
CA CYS A 5 5.62 5.20 7.75
C CYS A 5 4.57 4.19 7.25
N PHE A 6 4.95 3.33 6.30
CA PHE A 6 4.06 2.31 5.78
C PHE A 6 3.71 1.26 6.84
N ARG A 7 4.72 0.73 7.55
CA ARG A 7 4.53 -0.22 8.67
C ARG A 7 3.70 0.39 9.78
N TYR A 8 3.96 1.65 10.12
CA TYR A 8 3.15 2.41 11.07
C TYR A 8 1.69 2.42 10.64
N GLY A 9 1.38 2.75 9.38
CA GLY A 9 0.00 2.79 8.88
C GLY A 9 -0.69 1.42 8.86
N MET A 10 0.04 0.37 8.48
CA MET A 10 -0.50 -0.99 8.32
C MET A 10 -0.70 -1.73 9.64
N ASN A 11 0.06 -1.37 10.69
CA ASN A 11 -0.05 -2.04 11.98
C ASN A 11 -1.40 -1.76 12.64
N THR A 12 -2.09 -2.82 13.03
CA THR A 12 -3.42 -2.81 13.67
C THR A 12 -3.39 -3.34 15.10
N SER A 13 -2.21 -3.74 15.59
CA SER A 13 -2.07 -4.52 16.83
C SER A 13 -1.60 -3.71 18.03
N CYS A 14 -0.84 -2.62 17.81
CA CYS A 14 -0.22 -1.84 18.88
C CYS A 14 -0.75 -0.39 18.92
N CYS A 15 -0.61 0.24 20.09
CA CYS A 15 -0.94 1.64 20.25
C CYS A 15 -0.13 2.52 19.26
N ARG A 16 -0.79 3.45 18.56
CA ARG A 16 -0.13 4.37 17.63
C ARG A 16 0.91 5.24 18.31
N ALA A 17 0.59 5.77 19.49
CA ALA A 17 1.50 6.61 20.26
C ALA A 17 2.75 5.81 20.67
N LYS A 18 2.57 4.56 21.12
CA LYS A 18 3.68 3.67 21.45
C LYS A 18 4.67 3.54 20.28
N THR A 19 4.16 3.21 19.09
CA THR A 19 5.01 3.08 17.89
C THR A 19 5.76 4.37 17.55
N LEU A 20 5.12 5.53 17.70
CA LEU A 20 5.77 6.82 17.41
C LEU A 20 6.85 7.16 18.44
N VAL A 21 6.56 6.99 19.72
CA VAL A 21 7.48 7.27 20.83
C VAL A 21 8.71 6.37 20.74
N GLU A 22 8.50 5.05 20.59
CA GLU A 22 9.60 4.09 20.42
C GLU A 22 10.42 4.34 19.15
N TYR A 23 9.80 4.81 18.07
CA TYR A 23 10.51 5.16 16.83
C TYR A 23 11.50 6.32 17.03
N PHE A 24 11.21 7.26 17.92
CA PHE A 24 12.13 8.35 18.27
C PHE A 24 13.14 7.98 19.38
N GLY A 25 13.14 6.71 19.82
CA GLY A 25 14.07 6.21 20.85
C GLY A 25 13.65 6.57 22.27
N GLU A 26 12.39 6.97 22.47
CA GLU A 26 11.83 7.23 23.79
C GLU A 26 11.11 6.00 24.34
N ASP A 27 11.11 5.84 25.67
CA ASP A 27 10.39 4.76 26.33
C ASP A 27 8.93 5.14 26.57
N PHE A 28 8.02 4.39 25.95
CA PHE A 28 6.59 4.52 26.21
C PHE A 28 6.21 3.68 27.43
N LEU A 29 6.25 4.30 28.62
CA LEU A 29 6.00 3.63 29.91
C LEU A 29 4.58 3.08 30.09
N LEU A 30 3.62 3.63 29.35
CA LEU A 30 2.23 3.18 29.36
C LEU A 30 2.04 2.09 28.29
N GLU A 31 1.17 1.11 28.49
CA GLU A 31 0.89 0.14 27.41
C GLU A 31 0.00 0.75 26.30
N LYS A 32 -0.82 1.74 26.64
CA LYS A 32 -1.87 2.31 25.78
C LYS A 32 -2.03 3.81 26.02
N CYS A 33 -2.25 4.57 24.95
CA CYS A 33 -2.55 6.01 25.03
C CYS A 33 -4.03 6.33 25.24
N LEU A 34 -4.93 5.35 25.13
CA LEU A 34 -6.40 5.50 25.22
C LEU A 34 -7.06 6.40 24.16
N LEU A 35 -6.29 7.09 23.32
CA LEU A 35 -6.79 8.09 22.37
C LEU A 35 -6.71 7.67 20.90
N CYS A 36 -5.88 6.69 20.55
CA CYS A 36 -5.74 6.25 19.15
C CYS A 36 -6.83 5.25 18.74
N ASP A 37 -7.00 5.09 17.42
CA ASP A 37 -7.94 4.17 16.80
C ASP A 37 -7.88 2.74 17.39
N ILE A 38 -6.66 2.22 17.59
CA ILE A 38 -6.43 0.87 18.11
C ILE A 38 -6.74 0.79 19.62
N CYS A 39 -6.45 1.84 20.40
CA CYS A 39 -6.78 1.84 21.83
C CYS A 39 -8.27 2.03 22.09
N ILE A 40 -8.97 2.78 21.23
CA ILE A 40 -10.41 3.03 21.34
C ILE A 40 -11.21 1.82 20.86
N LYS A 41 -10.88 1.27 19.70
CA LYS A 41 -11.65 0.17 19.07
C LYS A 41 -11.17 -1.22 19.50
N GLY A 42 -9.95 -1.31 20.02
CA GLY A 42 -9.24 -2.56 20.20
C GLY A 42 -8.56 -3.04 18.90
N PRO A 43 -7.54 -3.91 19.03
CA PRO A 43 -6.97 -4.60 17.88
C PRO A 43 -8.00 -5.55 17.25
N PRO A 44 -7.86 -5.91 15.97
CA PRO A 44 -8.72 -6.89 15.32
C PRO A 44 -8.57 -8.28 15.97
N GLU A 45 -9.48 -9.19 15.65
CA GLU A 45 -9.37 -10.59 16.08
C GLU A 45 -8.11 -11.25 15.50
N ARG A 46 -7.42 -12.06 16.32
CA ARG A 46 -6.29 -12.87 15.85
C ARG A 46 -6.82 -13.99 14.97
N GLN A 47 -6.22 -14.14 13.80
CA GLN A 47 -6.56 -15.21 12.87
C GLN A 47 -5.42 -16.20 12.77
N ASN A 48 -5.75 -17.48 12.64
CA ASN A 48 -4.77 -18.53 12.36
C ASN A 48 -4.55 -18.61 10.85
N LEU A 49 -3.47 -18.01 10.36
CA LEU A 49 -3.15 -17.92 8.93
C LEU A 49 -2.16 -19.00 8.48
N LYS A 50 -2.11 -20.12 9.20
CA LYS A 50 -1.11 -21.17 8.98
C LYS A 50 -1.25 -21.82 7.62
N ALA A 51 -2.49 -22.14 7.21
CA ALA A 51 -2.73 -22.80 5.94
C ALA A 51 -2.29 -21.91 4.77
N GLU A 52 -2.66 -20.63 4.81
CA GLU A 52 -2.27 -19.61 3.84
C GLU A 52 -0.76 -19.40 3.82
N ALA A 53 -0.12 -19.31 4.99
CA ALA A 53 1.33 -19.15 5.12
C ALA A 53 2.09 -20.34 4.52
N MET A 54 1.65 -21.57 4.82
CA MET A 54 2.26 -22.80 4.29
C MET A 54 2.16 -22.86 2.78
N ILE A 55 0.97 -22.61 2.22
CA ILE A 55 0.74 -22.59 0.77
C ILE A 55 1.62 -21.51 0.13
N PHE A 56 1.60 -20.29 0.67
CA PHE A 56 2.41 -19.20 0.15
C PHE A 56 3.90 -19.56 0.13
N LEU A 57 4.44 -20.04 1.25
CA LEU A 57 5.86 -20.43 1.37
C LEU A 57 6.21 -21.60 0.44
N GLN A 58 5.32 -22.57 0.27
CA GLN A 58 5.54 -23.69 -0.65
C GLN A 58 5.63 -23.22 -2.10
N PHE A 59 4.78 -22.28 -2.52
CA PHE A 59 4.85 -21.69 -3.85
C PHE A 59 6.14 -20.89 -4.06
N VAL A 60 6.51 -20.07 -3.09
CA VAL A 60 7.77 -19.31 -3.18
C VAL A 60 8.96 -20.28 -3.27
N ALA A 61 9.01 -21.33 -2.43
CA ALA A 61 10.09 -22.29 -2.41
C ALA A 61 10.21 -23.11 -3.70
N THR A 62 9.08 -23.59 -4.25
CA THR A 62 9.06 -24.36 -5.50
C THR A 62 9.49 -23.51 -6.69
N HIS A 63 9.08 -22.24 -6.75
CA HIS A 63 9.46 -21.36 -7.83
C HIS A 63 10.95 -20.99 -7.75
N CYS A 64 11.51 -20.80 -6.56
CA CYS A 64 12.96 -20.60 -6.43
C CYS A 64 13.78 -21.83 -6.85
N ARG A 65 13.29 -23.06 -6.61
CA ARG A 65 14.00 -24.30 -7.01
C ARG A 65 14.05 -24.50 -8.52
N ASN A 66 12.95 -24.26 -9.22
CA ASN A 66 12.88 -24.42 -10.68
C ASN A 66 13.85 -23.48 -11.43
N PHE A 67 14.30 -22.39 -10.80
CA PHE A 67 15.32 -21.49 -11.36
C PHE A 67 16.76 -21.91 -11.05
N ALA A 68 16.98 -22.62 -9.94
CA ALA A 68 18.33 -23.05 -9.54
C ALA A 68 18.81 -24.29 -10.33
N ASP A 69 17.91 -25.22 -10.66
CA ASP A 69 18.26 -26.47 -11.39
C ASP A 69 18.57 -26.27 -12.89
N ILE A 70 18.28 -25.10 -13.46
CA ILE A 70 18.55 -24.79 -14.89
C ILE A 70 19.97 -24.22 -15.09
N SER A 71 20.69 -23.90 -14.00
CA SER A 71 22.04 -23.31 -14.05
C SER A 71 23.17 -24.35 -14.15
N TYR A 72 23.10 -25.26 -15.11
CA TYR A 72 24.26 -26.04 -15.58
C TYR A 72 24.64 -25.58 -16.99
N GLY A 73 25.44 -24.52 -17.06
CA GLY A 73 25.93 -24.00 -18.34
C GLY A 73 26.39 -22.57 -18.19
N GLY A 74 27.71 -22.39 -18.11
CA GLY A 74 28.39 -21.11 -17.94
C GLY A 74 28.07 -20.12 -19.05
N TYR A 75 27.07 -19.30 -18.79
CA TYR A 75 26.82 -18.00 -19.38
C TYR A 75 26.16 -17.22 -18.25
N GLU A 76 26.47 -15.93 -18.08
CA GLU A 76 25.68 -15.03 -17.22
C GLU A 76 24.24 -14.99 -17.75
N GLY A 77 23.47 -16.00 -17.36
CA GLY A 77 22.07 -16.16 -17.71
C GLY A 77 21.35 -14.96 -17.12
N ARG A 78 20.83 -14.11 -18.00
CA ARG A 78 19.92 -13.00 -17.71
C ARG A 78 19.23 -13.21 -16.37
N LEU A 79 19.37 -12.25 -15.45
CA LEU A 79 18.57 -12.08 -14.23
C LEU A 79 17.11 -12.50 -14.46
N GLY A 80 16.85 -13.81 -14.36
CA GLY A 80 15.63 -14.44 -14.83
C GLY A 80 14.54 -14.12 -13.84
N GLU A 81 13.46 -13.52 -14.33
CA GLU A 81 12.39 -12.89 -13.55
C GLU A 81 12.06 -13.65 -12.27
N ARG A 82 12.55 -13.12 -11.13
CA ARG A 82 12.11 -13.57 -9.82
C ARG A 82 10.57 -13.51 -9.79
N PRO A 83 9.89 -14.53 -9.25
CA PRO A 83 8.44 -14.58 -9.32
C PRO A 83 7.85 -13.41 -8.53
N ASN A 84 7.20 -12.50 -9.24
CA ASN A 84 6.47 -11.40 -8.62
C ASN A 84 5.34 -11.96 -7.76
N ILE A 85 5.07 -11.36 -6.60
CA ILE A 85 3.95 -11.73 -5.73
C ILE A 85 2.62 -11.82 -6.49
N LYS A 86 2.40 -10.98 -7.51
CA LYS A 86 1.21 -11.07 -8.38
C LYS A 86 1.13 -12.41 -9.12
N ALA A 87 2.23 -12.87 -9.69
CA ALA A 87 2.29 -14.12 -10.45
C ALA A 87 2.10 -15.33 -9.52
N LEU A 88 2.68 -15.29 -8.32
CA LEU A 88 2.49 -16.32 -7.30
C LEU A 88 1.02 -16.42 -6.89
N VAL A 89 0.37 -15.29 -6.61
CA VAL A 89 -1.04 -15.25 -6.22
C VAL A 89 -1.95 -15.77 -7.32
N SER A 90 -1.69 -15.44 -8.58
CA SER A 90 -2.44 -16.01 -9.71
C SER A 90 -2.37 -17.54 -9.73
N ARG A 91 -1.17 -18.11 -9.56
CA ARG A 91 -1.00 -19.57 -9.53
C ARG A 91 -1.64 -20.22 -8.30
N ILE A 92 -1.61 -19.57 -7.13
CA ILE A 92 -2.30 -20.05 -5.93
C ILE A 92 -3.82 -20.10 -6.18
N ARG A 93 -4.39 -19.07 -6.81
CA ARG A 93 -5.83 -19.02 -7.16
C ARG A 93 -6.23 -20.12 -8.16
N GLU A 94 -5.34 -20.45 -9.08
CA GLU A 94 -5.54 -21.53 -10.06
C GLU A 94 -5.52 -22.92 -9.40
N GLN A 95 -4.61 -23.15 -8.44
CA GLN A 95 -4.46 -24.47 -7.81
C GLN A 95 -5.41 -24.71 -6.63
N TYR A 96 -5.82 -23.66 -5.91
CA TYR A 96 -6.62 -23.78 -4.70
C TYR A 96 -7.95 -23.03 -4.84
N GLN A 97 -9.02 -23.79 -5.09
CA GLN A 97 -10.37 -23.24 -5.26
C GLN A 97 -10.84 -22.40 -4.07
N GLN A 98 -10.42 -22.76 -2.85
CA GLN A 98 -10.71 -22.01 -1.61
C GLN A 98 -10.22 -20.56 -1.66
N PHE A 99 -9.15 -20.27 -2.42
CA PHE A 99 -8.57 -18.94 -2.53
C PHE A 99 -8.87 -18.26 -3.85
N SER A 100 -9.74 -18.81 -4.70
CA SER A 100 -10.08 -18.26 -6.02
C SER A 100 -10.51 -16.79 -5.98
N THR A 101 -11.24 -16.38 -4.94
CA THR A 101 -11.73 -15.01 -4.73
C THR A 101 -10.85 -14.15 -3.81
N SER A 102 -9.74 -14.68 -3.33
CA SER A 102 -8.84 -13.95 -2.41
C SER A 102 -8.21 -12.73 -3.09
N ASP A 103 -8.21 -11.58 -2.44
CA ASP A 103 -7.64 -10.34 -3.01
C ASP A 103 -6.10 -10.35 -2.99
N LEU A 104 -5.46 -9.66 -3.93
CA LEU A 104 -4.00 -9.50 -3.96
C LEU A 104 -3.50 -8.73 -2.73
N LEU A 105 -4.29 -7.79 -2.21
CA LEU A 105 -3.94 -7.04 -0.99
C LEU A 105 -3.79 -7.96 0.23
N TRP A 106 -4.65 -8.98 0.34
CA TRP A 106 -4.56 -10.00 1.38
C TRP A 106 -3.19 -10.69 1.39
N TRP A 107 -2.76 -11.17 0.22
CA TRP A 107 -1.49 -11.88 0.07
C TRP A 107 -0.27 -10.97 0.26
N ARG A 108 -0.38 -9.69 -0.12
CA ARG A 108 0.66 -8.69 0.17
C ARG A 108 0.82 -8.44 1.66
N GLY A 109 -0.28 -8.36 2.40
CA GLY A 109 -0.25 -8.27 3.87
C GLY A 109 0.34 -9.52 4.50
N LEU A 110 -0.06 -10.71 4.04
CA LEU A 110 0.51 -11.97 4.51
C LEU A 110 2.02 -12.04 4.29
N ALA A 111 2.50 -11.66 3.10
CA ALA A 111 3.93 -11.66 2.80
C ALA A 111 4.72 -10.77 3.78
N ARG A 112 4.20 -9.58 4.11
CA ARG A 112 4.82 -8.68 5.11
C ARG A 112 4.83 -9.29 6.50
N LEU A 113 3.73 -9.92 6.93
CA LEU A 113 3.69 -10.63 8.22
C LEU A 113 4.73 -11.75 8.29
N LEU A 114 4.93 -12.49 7.19
CA LEU A 114 5.94 -13.54 7.08
C LEU A 114 7.37 -12.99 7.11
N GLU A 115 7.60 -11.81 6.52
CA GLU A 115 8.89 -11.11 6.60
C GLU A 115 9.20 -10.62 8.02
N VAL A 116 8.22 -10.03 8.73
CA VAL A 116 8.40 -9.61 10.12
C VAL A 116 8.75 -10.80 11.03
N LYS A 117 8.22 -11.99 10.72
CA LYS A 117 8.56 -13.24 11.41
C LYS A 117 9.87 -13.87 10.93
N GLY A 118 10.44 -13.37 9.83
CA GLY A 118 11.71 -13.82 9.26
C GLY A 118 11.62 -15.08 8.41
N PHE A 119 10.43 -15.46 7.93
CA PHE A 119 10.24 -16.63 7.05
C PHE A 119 10.47 -16.31 5.57
N VAL A 120 10.25 -15.05 5.20
CA VAL A 120 10.43 -14.53 3.83
C VAL A 120 11.36 -13.32 3.89
N ARG A 121 12.15 -13.13 2.85
CA ARG A 121 12.91 -11.90 2.60
C ARG A 121 12.60 -11.38 1.20
N GLU A 122 12.86 -10.10 0.96
CA GLU A 122 12.89 -9.57 -0.39
C GLU A 122 14.10 -10.15 -1.13
N GLY A 123 13.87 -10.75 -2.29
CA GLY A 123 14.91 -11.40 -3.08
C GLY A 123 15.74 -10.43 -3.90
N ASP A 124 15.24 -9.25 -4.26
CA ASP A 124 15.94 -8.32 -5.17
C ASP A 124 17.02 -7.44 -4.55
N ASP A 125 17.36 -7.68 -3.28
CA ASP A 125 18.36 -6.95 -2.48
C ASP A 125 18.10 -5.42 -2.43
N LEU A 126 16.95 -4.96 -2.93
CA LEU A 126 16.51 -3.59 -2.91
C LEU A 126 15.52 -3.39 -1.76
N THR A 127 15.62 -2.23 -1.12
CA THR A 127 14.70 -1.86 -0.05
C THR A 127 13.36 -1.41 -0.65
N HIS A 128 12.38 -2.32 -0.73
CA HIS A 128 11.00 -1.95 -1.07
C HIS A 128 10.15 -1.70 0.17
N VAL A 129 9.10 -0.89 0.00
CA VAL A 129 8.08 -0.67 1.03
C VAL A 129 7.15 -1.89 1.18
N GLN A 130 6.99 -2.67 0.10
CA GLN A 130 6.21 -3.89 0.05
C GLN A 130 6.99 -4.97 -0.67
N ILE A 131 6.81 -6.22 -0.23
CA ILE A 131 7.50 -7.35 -0.84
C ILE A 131 7.04 -7.52 -2.28
N LYS A 132 7.98 -7.49 -3.23
CA LYS A 132 7.70 -7.69 -4.66
C LYS A 132 8.12 -9.08 -5.10
N TYR A 133 9.31 -9.49 -4.69
CA TYR A 133 9.95 -10.74 -5.06
C TYR A 133 10.25 -11.52 -3.77
N PRO A 134 9.27 -12.25 -3.22
CA PRO A 134 9.48 -13.01 -2.01
C PRO A 134 10.51 -14.12 -2.24
N GLU A 135 11.41 -14.31 -1.30
CA GLU A 135 12.34 -15.43 -1.23
C GLU A 135 12.25 -16.11 0.14
N VAL A 136 12.23 -17.44 0.18
CA VAL A 136 12.13 -18.19 1.43
C VAL A 136 13.47 -18.24 2.16
N THR A 137 13.47 -17.81 3.43
CA THR A 137 14.64 -17.88 4.31
C THR A 137 14.84 -19.29 4.87
N GLU A 138 15.97 -19.56 5.52
CA GLU A 138 16.21 -20.83 6.21
C GLU A 138 15.13 -21.15 7.25
N ARG A 139 14.69 -20.14 8.01
CA ARG A 139 13.58 -20.28 8.97
C ARG A 139 12.27 -20.63 8.27
N GLY A 140 11.99 -20.04 7.10
CA GLY A 140 10.82 -20.39 6.30
C GLY A 140 10.87 -21.82 5.79
N ARG A 141 12.06 -22.34 5.43
CA ARG A 141 12.23 -23.74 5.05
C ARG A 141 12.06 -24.70 6.23
N GLN A 142 12.59 -24.32 7.40
CA GLN A 142 12.37 -25.06 8.63
C GLN A 142 10.87 -25.14 8.95
N PHE A 143 10.16 -24.02 8.86
CA PHE A 143 8.71 -23.96 9.04
C PHE A 143 7.94 -24.89 8.08
N LEU A 144 8.40 -25.03 6.83
CA LEU A 144 7.83 -26.00 5.89
C LEU A 144 8.17 -27.46 6.21
N SER A 145 9.36 -27.71 6.75
CA SER A 145 9.88 -29.07 7.01
C SER A 145 9.35 -29.70 8.30
N VAL A 146 9.13 -28.88 9.34
CA VAL A 146 8.62 -29.37 10.61
C VAL A 146 7.11 -29.47 10.48
N LYS A 147 6.57 -30.68 10.66
CA LYS A 147 5.12 -30.89 10.88
C LYS A 147 4.74 -30.38 12.28
N THR A 148 5.08 -29.14 12.61
CA THR A 148 4.67 -28.56 13.88
C THR A 148 3.19 -28.30 13.78
N GLU A 149 2.38 -28.77 14.73
CA GLU A 149 0.96 -28.40 14.83
C GLU A 149 0.77 -26.95 15.29
N GLU A 150 1.85 -26.24 15.62
CA GLU A 150 1.83 -24.87 16.12
C GLU A 150 0.99 -23.94 15.23
N PRO A 151 -0.03 -23.28 15.78
CA PRO A 151 -0.90 -22.40 15.02
C PRO A 151 -0.20 -21.05 14.76
N PHE A 152 -0.43 -20.49 13.58
CA PHE A 152 0.16 -19.21 13.17
C PHE A 152 -0.83 -18.07 13.44
N HIS A 153 -0.95 -17.68 14.72
CA HIS A 153 -1.85 -16.61 15.14
C HIS A 153 -1.24 -15.23 14.91
N VAL A 154 -1.90 -14.42 14.07
CA VAL A 154 -1.45 -13.07 13.75
C VAL A 154 -2.64 -12.10 13.72
N TYR A 155 -2.36 -10.83 13.98
CA TYR A 155 -3.32 -9.75 13.72
C TYR A 155 -3.26 -9.38 12.24
N PRO A 156 -4.37 -9.46 11.49
CA PRO A 156 -4.39 -9.02 10.10
C PRO A 156 -4.07 -7.53 10.00
N GLU A 157 -3.22 -7.17 9.05
CA GLU A 157 -2.86 -5.78 8.78
C GLU A 157 -4.02 -5.00 8.16
N ALA A 158 -3.90 -3.67 8.12
CA ALA A 158 -4.98 -2.79 7.69
C ALA A 158 -5.50 -3.11 6.26
N ASP A 159 -4.62 -3.41 5.31
CA ASP A 159 -5.01 -3.77 3.94
C ASP A 159 -5.67 -5.16 3.84
N MET A 160 -5.24 -6.12 4.66
CA MET A 160 -5.89 -7.42 4.81
C MET A 160 -7.33 -7.23 5.29
N LEU A 161 -7.54 -6.41 6.32
CA LEU A 161 -8.89 -6.08 6.80
C LEU A 161 -9.73 -5.34 5.75
N LEU A 162 -9.11 -4.51 4.90
CA LEU A 162 -9.81 -3.87 3.79
C LEU A 162 -10.26 -4.87 2.73
N SER A 163 -9.40 -5.83 2.37
CA SER A 163 -9.77 -6.87 1.37
C SER A 163 -10.97 -7.71 1.79
N VAL A 164 -11.12 -8.01 3.09
CA VAL A 164 -12.26 -8.76 3.62
C VAL A 164 -13.55 -7.94 3.59
N LYS A 165 -13.44 -6.62 3.80
CA LYS A 165 -14.59 -5.69 3.80
C LYS A 165 -15.09 -5.37 2.39
N SER A 166 -14.36 -5.73 1.33
CA SER A 166 -14.67 -5.38 -0.05
C SER A 166 -15.07 -6.56 -0.94
N PRO A 167 -16.28 -7.13 -0.80
CA PRO A 167 -16.99 -7.69 -1.94
C PRO A 167 -17.77 -6.61 -2.71
N LYS A 168 -17.73 -5.35 -2.26
CA LYS A 168 -18.32 -4.24 -3.03
C LYS A 168 -17.39 -3.91 -4.17
N SER A 169 -17.76 -4.40 -5.36
CA SER A 169 -17.34 -3.82 -6.63
C SER A 169 -17.25 -2.31 -6.45
N PHE A 170 -16.04 -1.76 -6.55
CA PHE A 170 -15.87 -0.31 -6.59
C PHE A 170 -16.93 0.22 -7.54
N SER A 171 -17.78 1.07 -6.98
CA SER A 171 -18.77 1.91 -7.65
C SER A 171 -18.66 1.77 -9.16
N SER A 172 -19.61 1.08 -9.81
CA SER A 172 -19.62 0.96 -11.27
C SER A 172 -19.42 2.35 -11.88
N PHE A 173 -18.91 2.45 -13.11
CA PHE A 173 -18.65 3.75 -13.76
C PHE A 173 -19.86 4.73 -13.68
N ALA A 174 -21.07 4.22 -13.49
CA ALA A 174 -22.29 4.99 -13.21
C ALA A 174 -22.33 5.75 -11.86
N GLU A 175 -21.55 5.33 -10.85
CA GLU A 175 -21.46 5.98 -9.54
C GLU A 175 -20.32 7.01 -9.44
N TRP A 176 -19.27 6.89 -10.25
CA TRP A 176 -18.21 7.91 -10.37
C TRP A 176 -18.77 9.28 -10.81
N GLY A 177 -19.86 9.25 -11.58
CA GLY A 177 -20.57 10.44 -12.05
C GLY A 177 -21.49 11.09 -11.02
N LYS A 178 -21.70 10.53 -9.82
CA LYS A 178 -22.67 11.05 -8.81
C LYS A 178 -22.05 11.98 -7.77
N GLY A 179 -20.79 12.38 -7.95
CA GLY A 179 -20.01 13.17 -6.98
C GLY A 179 -19.57 14.53 -7.49
N TRP A 180 -18.31 14.89 -7.22
CA TRP A 180 -17.76 16.21 -7.57
C TRP A 180 -17.78 16.52 -9.08
N ALA A 181 -17.83 15.49 -9.93
CA ALA A 181 -17.89 15.57 -11.38
C ALA A 181 -19.32 15.45 -11.97
N ASP A 182 -20.36 15.28 -11.15
CA ASP A 182 -21.75 15.20 -11.60
C ASP A 182 -22.20 16.52 -12.26
N PRO A 183 -22.66 16.50 -13.53
CA PRO A 183 -23.20 17.68 -14.21
C PRO A 183 -24.33 18.37 -13.42
N GLU A 184 -25.16 17.62 -12.72
CA GLU A 184 -26.31 18.14 -11.96
C GLU A 184 -25.84 18.85 -10.68
N ILE A 185 -24.95 18.20 -9.92
CA ILE A 185 -24.34 18.80 -8.71
C ILE A 185 -23.47 20.01 -9.09
N ARG A 186 -22.83 20.00 -10.26
CA ARG A 186 -22.13 21.17 -10.83
C ARG A 186 -23.11 22.29 -11.17
N ARG A 187 -24.24 22.00 -11.83
CA ARG A 187 -25.30 22.98 -12.14
C ARG A 187 -25.84 23.63 -10.87
N GLN A 188 -26.18 22.84 -9.85
CA GLN A 188 -26.65 23.36 -8.55
C GLN A 188 -25.63 24.28 -7.88
N ARG A 189 -24.34 23.94 -7.89
CA ARG A 189 -23.27 24.78 -7.34
C ARG A 189 -23.09 26.09 -8.12
N LEU A 190 -23.17 26.04 -9.45
CA LEU A 190 -23.09 27.22 -10.30
C LEU A 190 -24.31 28.14 -10.10
N GLN A 191 -25.51 27.58 -9.91
CA GLN A 191 -26.69 28.36 -9.58
C GLN A 191 -26.58 29.02 -8.19
N ARG A 192 -26.11 28.30 -7.15
CA ARG A 192 -25.85 28.87 -5.82
C ARG A 192 -24.80 30.00 -5.83
N LYS A 193 -23.85 29.98 -6.78
CA LYS A 193 -22.86 31.07 -6.94
C LYS A 193 -23.41 32.30 -7.67
N ARG A 194 -24.48 32.17 -8.47
CA ARG A 194 -25.08 33.30 -9.19
C ARG A 194 -25.87 34.23 -8.27
N THR A 195 -26.46 33.71 -7.20
CA THR A 195 -27.24 34.52 -6.24
C THR A 195 -26.40 35.35 -5.28
N TRP A 196 -25.09 35.12 -5.16
CA TRP A 196 -24.26 35.74 -4.10
C TRP A 196 -23.17 36.70 -4.56
N LYS A 197 -23.09 37.07 -5.84
CA LYS A 197 -22.10 38.07 -6.29
C LYS A 197 -22.68 38.99 -7.35
N SER A 198 -23.20 40.14 -6.93
CA SER A 198 -22.96 41.33 -7.74
C SER A 198 -21.44 41.47 -7.88
N PRO A 199 -20.88 41.63 -9.08
CA PRO A 199 -19.46 41.87 -9.21
C PRO A 199 -19.18 43.22 -8.55
N ARG A 200 -18.57 43.24 -7.37
CA ARG A 200 -17.94 44.47 -6.87
C ARG A 200 -16.96 44.88 -7.96
N LYS A 201 -17.24 46.00 -8.65
CA LYS A 201 -16.33 46.64 -9.59
C LYS A 201 -15.01 46.88 -8.85
N ARG A 202 -14.03 45.99 -9.03
CA ARG A 202 -12.65 46.27 -8.66
C ARG A 202 -12.21 47.39 -9.58
N LYS A 203 -11.96 48.57 -9.01
CA LYS A 203 -11.26 49.65 -9.71
C LYS A 203 -9.98 49.03 -10.30
N SER A 204 -9.79 49.16 -11.61
CA SER A 204 -8.56 48.75 -12.26
C SER A 204 -7.45 49.63 -11.70
N CYS A 205 -6.67 49.07 -10.78
CA CYS A 205 -5.44 49.70 -10.37
C CYS A 205 -4.53 49.61 -11.60
N LYS A 206 -4.26 50.75 -12.26
CA LYS A 206 -3.29 50.83 -13.37
C LYS A 206 -1.94 50.37 -12.82
N ARG A 207 -1.59 49.11 -13.07
CA ARG A 207 -0.24 48.61 -12.80
C ARG A 207 0.71 49.33 -13.77
N GLN A 208 1.61 50.14 -13.22
CA GLN A 208 2.75 50.65 -13.96
C GLN A 208 3.53 49.43 -14.51
N PRO A 209 3.92 49.43 -15.80
CA PRO A 209 4.66 48.32 -16.38
C PRO A 209 6.03 48.20 -15.71
N ASP A 210 6.31 47.01 -15.18
CA ASP A 210 7.53 46.71 -14.45
C ASP A 210 8.69 46.43 -15.42
N CYS A 211 9.59 47.40 -15.59
CA CYS A 211 10.74 47.33 -16.50
C CYS A 211 11.84 46.36 -16.04
N SER A 212 11.71 45.73 -14.87
CA SER A 212 12.69 44.74 -14.38
C SER A 212 12.64 43.44 -15.20
N THR A 213 11.49 43.08 -15.77
CA THR A 213 11.33 41.85 -16.55
C THR A 213 11.43 42.11 -18.05
N VAL A 214 12.02 41.15 -18.78
CA VAL A 214 12.09 41.17 -20.26
C VAL A 214 10.70 41.38 -20.88
N ARG A 215 9.67 40.77 -20.28
CA ARG A 215 8.28 40.88 -20.72
C ARG A 215 7.73 42.30 -20.53
N GLY A 216 8.06 42.97 -19.42
CA GLY A 216 7.69 44.37 -19.16
C GLY A 216 8.41 45.37 -20.08
N ARG A 217 9.68 45.10 -20.41
CA ARG A 217 10.43 45.92 -21.39
C ARG A 217 9.85 45.80 -22.80
N LEU A 218 9.42 44.60 -23.20
CA LEU A 218 8.79 44.36 -24.50
C LEU A 218 7.44 45.06 -24.59
N THR A 219 6.58 44.97 -23.57
CA THR A 219 5.29 45.68 -23.56
C THR A 219 5.45 47.20 -23.58
N ALA A 220 6.43 47.77 -22.88
CA ALA A 220 6.70 49.21 -22.92
C ALA A 220 7.20 49.71 -24.29
N LYS A 221 7.95 48.87 -25.03
CA LYS A 221 8.38 49.20 -26.40
C LYS A 221 7.23 49.12 -27.40
N LEU A 222 6.34 48.14 -27.23
CA LEU A 222 5.19 47.94 -28.12
C LEU A 222 4.07 48.95 -27.87
N SER A 223 3.98 49.55 -26.68
CA SER A 223 2.96 50.57 -26.36
C SER A 223 3.31 51.98 -26.81
N LYS A 224 4.47 52.21 -27.44
CA LYS A 224 4.92 53.52 -27.95
C LYS A 224 4.78 53.67 -29.48
N LYS A 225 3.92 52.85 -30.11
CA LYS A 225 3.53 52.99 -31.52
C LYS A 225 2.11 53.49 -31.61
#